data_AF-X1NBY8-F1
#
_entry.id   AF-X1NBY8-F1
#
_cell.length_a   1.000
_cell.length_b   1.000
_cell.length_c   1.000
_cell.angle_alpha   90.00
_cell.angle_beta   90.00
_cell.angle_gamma   90.00
#
_symmetry.space_group_name_H-M   'P 1'
#
loop_
_entity.id
_entity.type
_entity.pdbx_description
1 polymer ?
#
loop_
_entity_poly.entity_id
_entity_poly.type
_entity_poly.pdbx_seq_one_letter_code
_entity_poly.pdbx_strand_id
1 'polypeptide(L)'
;VVQDVTPLCDCAAQAGNPIVADVGILASMDPVAIDKTSLDLIDKAELVPGALAEDGPDRLGRINHTDSTIQMRVAKKLGMGELEYRIIEI
;
A
#
# COMPACT_ATOMS: atom_id res chain seq x y z
N VAL A 1 -2.25 -5.26 -8.57
CA VAL A 1 -3.63 -5.07 -8.07
C VAL A 1 -3.55 -4.68 -6.61
N VAL A 2 -4.50 -3.88 -6.12
CA VAL A 2 -4.64 -3.57 -4.69
C VAL A 2 -6.01 -4.09 -4.28
N GLN A 3 -6.04 -5.32 -3.80
CA GLN A 3 -7.27 -6.08 -3.57
C GLN A 3 -7.32 -6.56 -2.12
N ASP A 4 -8.43 -6.30 -1.43
CA ASP A 4 -8.78 -6.86 -0.13
C ASP A 4 -7.61 -6.92 0.87
N VAL A 5 -7.05 -5.76 1.18
CA VAL A 5 -5.81 -5.64 1.96
C VAL A 5 -6.03 -6.07 3.39
N THR A 6 -5.25 -7.04 3.85
CA THR A 6 -5.29 -7.59 5.22
C THR A 6 -4.22 -6.98 6.13
N PRO A 7 -4.39 -7.05 7.47
CA PRO A 7 -3.40 -6.52 8.43
C PRO A 7 -2.03 -7.17 8.32
N LEU A 8 -1.99 -8.47 8.07
CA LEU A 8 -0.77 -9.27 8.00
C LEU A 8 -0.55 -9.80 6.57
N CYS A 9 0.71 -10.13 6.29
CA CYS A 9 1.14 -10.74 5.04
C CYS A 9 0.45 -12.08 4.82
N ASP A 10 0.23 -12.44 3.55
CA ASP A 10 -0.36 -13.72 3.13
C ASP A 10 0.47 -14.94 3.58
N CYS A 11 1.74 -14.74 3.89
CA CYS A 11 2.60 -15.76 4.48
C CYS A 11 2.31 -16.06 5.96
N ALA A 12 1.53 -15.21 6.64
CA ALA A 12 1.08 -15.46 8.02
C ALA A 12 -0.09 -16.46 8.02
N ALA A 13 -0.07 -17.43 8.94
CA ALA A 13 -1.10 -18.47 9.03
C ALA A 13 -2.54 -17.93 9.22
N GLN A 14 -2.67 -16.69 9.73
CA GLN A 14 -3.93 -15.97 9.78
C GLN A 14 -3.68 -14.51 9.39
N ALA A 15 -3.78 -14.21 8.08
CA ALA A 15 -3.61 -12.84 7.55
C ALA A 15 -4.59 -11.82 8.18
N GLY A 16 -5.75 -12.29 8.62
CA GLY A 16 -6.84 -11.49 9.18
C GLY A 16 -7.94 -11.20 8.16
N ASN A 17 -9.00 -10.51 8.61
CA ASN A 17 -10.02 -9.98 7.70
C ASN A 17 -9.46 -8.74 6.98
N PRO A 18 -9.94 -8.40 5.77
CA PRO A 18 -9.56 -7.16 5.10
C PRO A 18 -9.78 -5.95 6.01
N ILE A 19 -8.87 -4.99 5.96
CA ILE A 19 -9.02 -3.66 6.57
C ILE A 19 -9.42 -2.61 5.53
N VAL A 20 -9.06 -2.85 4.27
CA VAL A 20 -9.40 -2.04 3.11
C VAL A 20 -9.94 -2.98 2.04
N ALA A 21 -11.08 -2.64 1.45
CA ALA A 21 -11.69 -3.41 0.36
C ALA A 21 -10.87 -3.27 -0.94
N ASP A 22 -11.22 -4.04 -1.96
CA ASP A 22 -10.65 -3.88 -3.31
C ASP A 22 -10.67 -2.42 -3.81
N VAL A 23 -9.48 -1.94 -4.20
CA VAL A 23 -9.25 -0.61 -4.78
C VAL A 23 -9.13 -0.70 -6.31
N GLY A 24 -8.76 -1.88 -6.84
CA GLY A 24 -8.70 -2.16 -8.27
C GLY A 24 -7.30 -2.46 -8.82
N ILE A 25 -7.14 -2.23 -10.12
CA ILE A 25 -5.95 -2.59 -10.89
C ILE A 25 -5.13 -1.35 -11.19
N LEU A 26 -3.82 -1.42 -10.91
CA LEU A 26 -2.86 -0.38 -11.22
C LEU A 26 -1.84 -0.92 -12.23
N ALA A 27 -1.35 -0.06 -13.13
CA ALA A 27 -0.31 -0.38 -14.09
C ALA A 27 0.67 0.79 -14.25
N SER A 28 1.96 0.48 -14.30
CA SER A 28 3.05 1.44 -14.57
C SER A 28 4.27 0.69 -15.08
N MET A 29 5.13 1.38 -15.83
CA MET A 29 6.48 0.89 -16.16
C MET A 29 7.53 1.32 -15.12
N ASP A 30 7.16 2.21 -14.19
CA ASP A 30 8.00 2.62 -13.07
C ASP A 30 7.62 1.79 -11.82
N PRO A 31 8.51 0.91 -11.33
CA PRO A 31 8.23 0.02 -10.21
C PRO A 31 8.18 0.76 -8.85
N VAL A 32 8.90 1.88 -8.71
CA VAL A 32 8.86 2.66 -7.46
C VAL A 32 7.55 3.44 -7.38
N ALA A 33 7.12 4.03 -8.50
CA ALA A 33 5.90 4.81 -8.55
C ALA A 33 4.65 3.95 -8.29
N ILE A 34 4.60 2.71 -8.82
CA ILE A 34 3.44 1.83 -8.65
C ILE A 34 3.31 1.32 -7.21
N ASP A 35 4.42 0.98 -6.56
CA ASP A 35 4.42 0.57 -5.15
C ASP A 35 4.01 1.74 -4.25
N LYS A 36 4.53 2.95 -4.54
CA LYS A 36 4.18 4.16 -3.80
C LYS A 36 2.71 4.52 -3.95
N THR A 37 2.19 4.40 -5.17
CA THR A 37 0.77 4.62 -5.47
C THR A 37 -0.10 3.62 -4.71
N SER A 38 0.32 2.34 -4.65
CA SER A 38 -0.41 1.29 -3.95
C SER A 38 -0.58 1.59 -2.46
N LEU A 39 0.49 1.98 -1.76
CA LEU A 39 0.41 2.37 -0.35
C LEU A 39 -0.44 3.62 -0.14
N ASP A 40 -0.28 4.65 -0.98
CA ASP A 40 -1.05 5.87 -0.84
C ASP A 40 -2.55 5.66 -1.05
N LEU A 41 -2.93 4.75 -1.94
CA LEU A 41 -4.33 4.39 -2.15
C LEU A 41 -4.89 3.61 -0.95
N ILE A 42 -4.10 2.74 -0.32
CA ILE A 42 -4.49 2.05 0.92
C ILE A 42 -4.70 3.05 2.06
N ASP A 43 -3.81 4.04 2.19
CA ASP A 43 -3.91 5.09 3.22
C ASP A 43 -5.12 6.02 2.99
N LYS A 44 -5.52 6.23 1.73
CA LYS A 44 -6.69 7.04 1.34
C LYS A 44 -8.02 6.28 1.39
N ALA A 45 -7.98 4.95 1.31
CA ALA A 45 -9.19 4.14 1.27
C ALA A 45 -9.90 4.13 2.63
N GLU A 46 -11.23 4.12 2.57
CA GLU A 46 -12.08 3.91 3.74
C GLU A 46 -11.82 2.52 4.34
N LEU A 47 -11.83 2.48 5.67
CA LEU A 47 -11.74 1.23 6.40
C LEU A 47 -13.04 0.45 6.29
N VAL A 48 -12.95 -0.88 6.13
CA VAL A 48 -14.14 -1.71 6.16
C VAL A 48 -14.78 -1.71 7.57
N PRO A 49 -16.10 -1.90 7.70
CA PRO A 49 -16.77 -1.91 8.99
C PRO A 49 -16.15 -2.93 9.97
N GLY A 50 -15.72 -2.44 11.14
CA GLY A 50 -15.10 -3.26 12.18
C GLY A 50 -13.60 -3.52 12.01
N ALA A 51 -12.95 -2.91 11.00
CA ALA A 51 -11.49 -2.97 10.87
C ALA A 51 -10.79 -2.32 12.07
N LEU A 52 -9.75 -2.97 12.57
CA LEU A 52 -8.88 -2.45 13.63
C LEU A 52 -7.63 -1.81 13.00
N ALA A 53 -7.80 -0.63 12.44
CA ALA A 53 -6.74 0.16 11.85
C ALA A 53 -7.00 1.65 12.06
N GLU A 54 -5.95 2.46 12.01
CA GLU A 54 -6.06 3.91 12.13
C GLU A 54 -5.95 4.59 10.75
N ASP A 55 -6.60 5.73 10.61
CA ASP A 55 -6.43 6.60 9.44
C ASP A 55 -5.08 7.31 9.44
N GLY A 56 -4.67 7.77 8.26
CA GLY A 56 -3.42 8.50 8.06
C GLY A 56 -2.35 7.72 7.31
N PRO A 57 -1.18 8.33 7.08
CA PRO A 57 -0.14 7.76 6.24
C PRO A 57 0.51 6.53 6.88
N ASP A 58 1.07 5.69 6.01
CA ASP A 58 1.77 4.46 6.35
C ASP A 58 0.96 3.57 7.31
N ARG A 59 -0.33 3.38 7.00
CA ARG A 59 -1.26 2.58 7.80
C ARG A 59 -0.73 1.17 8.04
N LEU A 60 -0.21 0.52 6.98
CA LEU A 60 0.39 -0.81 7.08
C LEU A 60 1.67 -0.83 7.91
N GLY A 61 2.49 0.22 7.82
CA GLY A 61 3.71 0.36 8.63
C GLY A 61 3.39 0.46 10.11
N ARG A 62 2.36 1.25 10.47
CA ARG A 62 1.87 1.36 11.85
C ARG A 62 1.34 0.04 12.40
N ILE A 63 0.53 -0.68 11.62
CA ILE A 63 0.01 -2.00 12.00
C ILE A 63 1.14 -3.01 12.25
N ASN A 64 2.18 -2.99 11.41
CA ASN A 64 3.27 -3.95 11.43
C ASN A 64 4.53 -3.44 12.16
N HIS A 65 4.42 -2.30 12.86
CA HIS A 65 5.52 -1.64 13.59
C HIS A 65 6.81 -1.46 12.76
N THR A 66 6.65 -1.00 11.52
CA THR A 66 7.73 -0.80 10.55
C THR A 66 7.50 0.48 9.73
N ASP A 67 8.47 0.82 8.87
CA ASP A 67 8.34 1.89 7.87
C ASP A 67 8.14 1.26 6.50
N SER A 68 6.91 1.29 5.96
CA SER A 68 6.63 0.65 4.67
C SER A 68 7.27 1.40 3.50
N THR A 69 7.74 2.63 3.71
CA THR A 69 8.33 3.48 2.67
C THR A 69 9.81 3.23 2.43
N ILE A 70 10.49 2.54 3.36
CA ILE A 70 11.96 2.40 3.34
C ILE A 70 12.47 1.79 2.05
N GLN A 71 11.81 0.73 1.56
CA GLN A 71 12.21 0.02 0.34
C GLN A 71 12.16 0.95 -0.88
N MET A 72 11.08 1.71 -1.05
CA MET A 72 10.91 2.62 -2.18
C MET A 72 11.87 3.80 -2.11
N ARG A 73 12.13 4.34 -0.91
CA ARG A 73 13.13 5.40 -0.72
C ARG A 73 14.53 4.93 -1.10
N VAL A 74 14.90 3.69 -0.78
CA VAL A 74 16.17 3.11 -1.20
C VAL A 74 16.19 2.82 -2.70
N ALA A 75 15.12 2.25 -3.26
CA ALA A 75 15.01 1.97 -4.69
C ALA A 75 15.14 3.24 -5.55
N LYS A 76 14.52 4.35 -5.14
CA LYS A 76 14.72 5.67 -5.77
C LYS A 76 16.19 6.10 -5.74
N LYS A 77 16.87 5.97 -4.59
CA LYS A 77 18.30 6.31 -4.47
C LYS A 77 19.19 5.46 -5.38
N LEU A 78 18.76 4.23 -5.71
CA LEU A 78 19.43 3.33 -6.65
C LEU A 78 19.05 3.61 -8.13
N GLY A 79 18.18 4.58 -8.40
CA GLY A 79 17.75 4.93 -9.76
C GLY A 79 16.74 3.96 -10.37
N MET A 80 16.00 3.20 -9.54
CA MET A 80 15.03 2.20 -10.02
C MET A 80 13.66 2.79 -10.40
N GLY A 81 13.42 4.07 -10.11
CA GLY A 81 12.16 4.74 -10.36
C GLY A 81 11.94 5.95 -9.45
N GLU A 82 10.76 6.55 -9.54
CA GLU A 82 10.40 7.77 -8.83
C GLU A 82 9.32 7.57 -7.76
N LEU A 83 9.40 8.35 -6.68
CA LEU A 83 8.36 8.41 -5.65
C LEU A 83 7.20 9.35 -6.05
N GLU A 84 7.45 10.23 -7.01
CA GLU A 84 6.44 11.15 -7.55
C GLU A 84 5.71 10.47 -8.70
N TYR A 85 4.39 10.59 -8.71
CA TYR A 85 3.55 9.95 -9.70
C TYR A 85 2.30 10.78 -9.96
N ARG A 86 1.61 10.44 -11.05
CA ARG A 86 0.29 10.95 -11.37
C ARG A 86 -0.62 9.78 -11.73
N ILE A 87 -1.81 9.75 -11.16
CA ILE A 87 -2.84 8.77 -11.52
C ILE A 87 -3.58 9.28 -12.77
N ILE A 88 -3.76 8.38 -13.74
CA ILE A 88 -4.59 8.58 -14.92
C ILE A 88 -5.66 7.48 -14.89
N GLU A 89 -6.92 7.87 -14.74
CA GLU A 89 -8.05 6.94 -14.76
C GLU A 89 -8.45 6.63 -16.22
N ILE A 90 -8.87 5.39 -16.46
CA ILE A 90 -9.27 4.86 -17.79
C ILE A 90 -10.73 4.45 -17.73
#